data_AF-A0AAU8USM9-F1
#
_entry.id   AF-A0AAU8USM9-F1
#
_cell.length_a   1.000
_cell.length_b   1.000
_cell.length_c   1.000
_cell.angle_alpha   90.00
_cell.angle_beta   90.00
_cell.angle_gamma   90.00
#
_symmetry.space_group_name_H-M   'P 1'
#
loop_
_entity.id
_entity.type
_entity.pdbx_description
1 polymer ?
#
loop_
_entity_poly.entity_id
_entity_poly.type
_entity_poly.pdbx_seq_one_letter_code
_entity_poly.pdbx_strand_id
1 'polypeptide(L)' 'MISALALFSCKHEAVSKELTKGNNIELELLFEKDGCKVYRFMDMGKFVYWSSCEGTVHYEYDNDGDKDEVSSVTDKK' A
#
# COMPACT_ATOMS: atom_id res chain seq x y z
N MET A 1 39.29 14.37 2.36
CA MET A 1 38.00 14.33 1.63
C MET A 1 37.03 13.53 2.48
N ILE A 2 36.24 14.21 3.32
CA ILE A 2 35.23 13.55 4.16
C ILE A 2 34.02 13.29 3.25
N SER A 3 33.88 12.04 2.80
CA SER A 3 32.70 11.62 2.05
C SER A 3 31.54 11.48 3.03
N ALA A 4 30.73 12.54 3.12
CA ALA A 4 29.47 12.49 3.83
C ALA A 4 28.47 11.66 3.01
N LEU A 5 28.24 10.41 3.41
CA LEU A 5 27.12 9.62 2.90
C LEU A 5 25.83 10.29 3.38
N ALA A 6 25.23 11.10 2.52
CA ALA A 6 23.88 11.60 2.71
C ALA A 6 22.91 10.41 2.59
N LEU A 7 22.37 9.94 3.71
CA LEU A 7 21.24 9.04 3.75
C LEU A 7 19.99 9.84 3.32
N PHE A 8 19.83 10.06 2.03
CA PHE A 8 18.55 10.51 1.50
C PHE A 8 17.56 9.35 1.66
N SER A 9 16.87 9.31 2.80
CA SER A 9 15.69 8.47 2.96
C SER A 9 14.71 8.93 1.89
N CYS A 10 14.60 8.17 0.80
CA CYS A 10 13.70 8.47 -0.29
C CYS A 10 12.27 8.37 0.25
N LYS A 11 11.69 9.50 0.63
CA LYS A 11 10.28 9.55 1.02
C LYS A 11 9.51 9.47 -0.29
N HIS A 12 8.78 8.37 -0.49
CA HIS A 12 7.90 8.24 -1.64
C HIS A 12 6.84 9.35 -1.54
N GLU A 13 6.76 10.17 -2.59
CA GLU A 13 5.72 11.19 -2.70
C GLU A 13 4.37 10.53 -2.97
N ALA A 14 3.30 11.22 -2.58
CA ALA A 14 1.95 10.74 -2.87
C ALA A 14 1.68 10.84 -4.38
N VAL A 15 1.16 9.76 -4.96
CA VAL A 15 0.67 9.71 -6.34
C VAL A 15 -0.54 10.62 -6.51
N SER A 16 -1.43 10.66 -5.51
CA SER A 16 -2.55 11.61 -5.49
C SER A 16 -2.91 12.02 -4.07
N LYS A 17 -3.61 13.15 -3.97
CA LYS A 17 -4.09 13.73 -2.72
C LYS A 17 -5.57 14.05 -2.85
N GLU A 18 -6.36 13.62 -1.89
CA GLU A 18 -7.80 13.86 -1.84
C GLU A 18 -8.20 14.33 -0.45
N LEU A 19 -9.24 15.16 -0.37
CA LEU A 19 -9.84 15.51 0.92
C LEU A 19 -11.02 14.58 1.19
N THR A 20 -11.05 13.98 2.38
CA THR A 20 -12.21 13.20 2.80
C THR A 20 -13.46 14.09 2.93
N LYS A 21 -14.60 13.58 2.44
CA LYS A 21 -15.89 14.27 2.58
C LYS A 21 -16.30 14.31 4.05
N GLY A 22 -16.43 15.51 4.61
CA GLY A 22 -16.92 15.75 5.97
C GLY A 22 -15.87 16.31 6.92
N ASN A 23 -14.68 15.70 6.97
CA ASN A 23 -13.66 16.06 7.96
C ASN A 23 -12.43 16.76 7.37
N ASN A 24 -12.37 16.96 6.04
CA ASN A 24 -11.25 17.59 5.32
C ASN A 24 -9.88 16.98 5.66
N ILE A 25 -9.84 15.67 5.96
CA ILE A 25 -8.59 14.96 6.21
C ILE A 25 -7.91 14.77 4.85
N GLU A 26 -6.66 15.21 4.73
CA GLU A 26 -5.82 14.98 3.57
C GLU A 26 -5.43 13.51 3.50
N LEU A 27 -5.90 12.87 2.45
CA LEU A 27 -5.71 11.48 2.12
C LEU A 27 -4.73 11.37 0.97
N GLU A 28 -3.60 10.71 1.20
CA GLU A 28 -2.55 10.54 0.20
C GLU A 28 -2.57 9.10 -0.32
N LEU A 29 -2.78 8.90 -1.62
CA LEU A 29 -2.51 7.62 -2.28
C LEU A 29 -0.99 7.52 -2.52
N LEU A 30 -0.35 6.49 -2.03
CA LEU A 30 1.10 6.29 -2.19
C LEU A 30 1.41 5.49 -3.45
N PHE A 31 0.70 4.39 -3.68
CA PHE A 31 0.84 3.56 -4.87
C PHE A 31 -0.34 2.60 -5.00
N GLU A 32 -0.49 2.05 -6.20
CA GLU A 32 -1.38 0.94 -6.48
C GLU A 32 -0.56 -0.21 -7.08
N LYS A 33 -0.81 -1.43 -6.60
CA LYS A 33 -0.19 -2.64 -7.14
C LYS A 33 -1.19 -3.79 -7.05
N ASP A 34 -1.40 -4.48 -8.17
CA ASP A 34 -2.27 -5.66 -8.26
C ASP A 34 -3.69 -5.42 -7.72
N GLY A 35 -4.26 -4.22 -7.96
CA GLY A 35 -5.59 -3.83 -7.47
C GLY A 35 -5.64 -3.43 -5.98
N CYS A 36 -4.51 -3.46 -5.28
CA CYS A 36 -4.37 -2.96 -3.92
C CYS A 36 -3.83 -1.53 -3.92
N LYS A 37 -4.60 -0.59 -3.36
CA LYS A 37 -4.22 0.81 -3.18
C LYS A 37 -3.73 1.01 -1.75
N VAL A 38 -2.56 1.64 -1.59
CA VAL A 38 -2.00 1.99 -0.29
C VAL A 38 -2.12 3.48 -0.06
N TYR A 39 -2.74 3.84 1.06
CA TYR A 39 -3.03 5.20 1.43
C TYR A 39 -2.32 5.59 2.72
N ARG A 40 -2.17 6.90 2.92
CA ARG A 40 -1.64 7.50 4.13
C ARG A 40 -2.41 8.76 4.49
N PHE A 41 -2.63 9.00 5.78
CA PHE A 41 -3.10 10.28 6.29
C PHE A 41 -2.41 10.62 7.62
N MET A 42 -2.47 11.89 8.02
CA MET A 42 -1.94 12.33 9.31
C MET A 42 -3.03 12.32 10.37
N ASP A 43 -2.74 11.67 11.49
CA ASP A 43 -3.57 11.69 12.69
C ASP A 43 -2.70 12.04 13.91
N MET A 44 -3.03 13.14 14.59
CA MET A 44 -2.30 13.64 15.77
C MET A 44 -0.76 13.63 15.63
N GLY A 45 -0.24 14.01 14.46
CA GLY A 45 1.21 14.07 14.20
C GLY A 45 1.85 12.75 13.79
N LYS A 46 1.06 11.69 13.58
CA LYS A 46 1.52 10.38 13.13
C LYS A 46 0.94 10.05 11.77
N PHE A 47 1.73 9.42 10.92
CA PHE A 47 1.23 8.86 9.68
C PHE A 47 0.54 7.52 9.96
N VAL A 48 -0.73 7.45 9.57
CA VAL A 48 -1.52 6.22 9.56
C VAL A 48 -1.56 5.71 8.13
N TYR A 49 -1.30 4.42 7.96
CA TYR A 49 -1.25 3.76 6.66
C TYR A 49 -2.31 2.67 6.61
N TRP A 50 -3.00 2.54 5.48
CA TRP A 50 -3.85 1.38 5.24
C TRP A 50 -3.85 1.00 3.76
N SER A 51 -4.18 -0.26 3.49
CA SER A 51 -4.35 -0.80 2.14
C SER A 51 -5.80 -1.18 1.90
N SER A 52 -6.34 -0.80 0.74
CA SER A 52 -7.62 -1.28 0.24
C SER A 52 -7.36 -2.15 -0.98
N CYS A 53 -7.59 -3.44 -0.87
CA CYS A 53 -7.53 -4.37 -1.99
C CYS A 53 -8.93 -4.60 -2.54
N GLU A 54 -9.13 -4.36 -3.83
CA GLU A 54 -10.35 -4.76 -4.53
C GLU A 54 -10.05 -6.03 -5.33
N GLY A 55 -10.81 -7.11 -5.07
CA GLY A 55 -10.75 -8.33 -5.87
C GLY A 55 -10.56 -9.62 -5.06
N THR A 56 -10.35 -10.71 -5.80
CA THR A 56 -10.01 -12.04 -5.28
C THR A 56 -8.52 -12.08 -4.96
N VAL A 57 -8.15 -12.41 -3.72
CA VAL A 57 -6.75 -12.62 -3.36
C VAL A 57 -6.30 -13.95 -3.97
N HIS A 58 -5.35 -13.88 -4.92
CA HIS A 58 -4.62 -15.04 -5.41
C HIS A 58 -3.23 -15.02 -4.78
N TYR A 59 -2.91 -16.03 -3.99
CA TYR A 59 -1.55 -16.30 -3.56
C TYR A 59 -1.10 -17.64 -4.16
N GLU A 60 0.13 -17.68 -4.62
CA GLU A 60 0.78 -18.88 -5.12
C GLU A 60 1.87 -19.24 -4.11
N TYR A 61 1.82 -20.47 -3.59
CA TYR A 61 2.93 -21.03 -2.84
C TYR A 61 3.78 -21.83 -3.83
N ASP A 62 4.98 -21.35 -4.14
CA ASP A 62 6.03 -22.18 -4.73
C ASP A 62 6.42 -23.24 -3.69
N ASN A 63 5.68 -24.34 -3.65
CA ASN A 63 6.16 -25.58 -3.06
C ASN A 63 6.91 -26.30 -4.18
N ASP A 64 8.21 -26.51 -4.01
CA ASP A 64 9.14 -27.18 -4.93
C ASP A 64 8.78 -28.65 -5.27
N GLY A 65 7.51 -29.01 -5.45
CA GLY A 65 7.14 -30.38 -5.82
C GLY A 65 5.69 -30.84 -5.80
N ASP A 66 4.66 -30.02 -5.58
CA ASP A 66 3.28 -30.53 -5.75
C ASP A 66 2.30 -29.48 -6.30
N LYS A 67 1.32 -29.99 -7.05
CA LYS A 67 0.54 -29.33 -8.11
C LYS A 67 -0.16 -28.04 -7.65
N ASP A 68 -0.17 -27.08 -8.57
CA ASP A 68 -0.82 -25.77 -8.47
C ASP A 68 -2.27 -25.86 -7.93
N GLU A 69 -2.44 -25.69 -6.63
CA GLU A 69 -3.76 -25.44 -6.03
C GLU A 69 -3.95 -23.93 -5.91
N VAL A 70 -4.50 -23.33 -6.97
CA VAL A 70 -4.91 -21.93 -6.98
C VAL A 70 -6.07 -21.75 -5.99
N SER A 71 -5.75 -21.35 -4.77
CA SER A 71 -6.73 -21.02 -3.74
C SER A 71 -7.19 -19.58 -3.90
N SER A 72 -8.32 -19.37 -4.59
CA SER A 72 -8.98 -18.08 -4.68
C SER A 72 -9.85 -17.82 -3.45
N VAL A 73 -9.42 -16.94 -2.55
CA VAL A 73 -10.29 -16.45 -1.46
C VAL A 73 -11.08 -15.26 -1.98
N THR A 74 -12.40 -15.43 -2.12
CA THR A 74 -13.31 -14.34 -2.47
C THR A 74 -13.72 -13.60 -1.20
N ASP A 75 -13.18 -12.39 -0.98
CA ASP A 75 -13.73 -11.48 0.01
C ASP A 75 -15.12 -11.04 -0.44
N LYS A 76 -16.15 -11.61 0.20
CA LYS A 76 -17.55 -11.27 -0.07
C LYS A 76 -17.79 -9.81 0.34
N LYS A 77 -18.08 -8.96 -0.64
CA LYS A 77 -18.78 -7.69 -0.43
C LYS A 77 -20.26 -7.84 -0.77
#